data_AF-A0A847HJL6-F1
#
_entry.id   AF-A0A847HJL6-F1
#
_cell.length_a   1.000
_cell.length_b   1.000
_cell.length_c   1.000
_cell.angle_alpha   90.00
_cell.angle_beta   90.00
_cell.angle_gamma   90.00
#
_symmetry.space_group_name_H-M   'P 1'
#
loop_
_entity.id
_entity.type
_entity.pdbx_description
1 polymer ?
#
loop_
_entity_poly.entity_id
_entity_poly.type
_entity_poly.pdbx_seq_one_letter_code
_entity_poly.pdbx_strand_id
1 'polypeptide(L)'
;VTVEKQGFFEVVAEVEYYPHYPEETVIKKKLVMHREFRVADIQPIASDYTFFIANSKLLYEKSLENFDSWQGDDQINWDEGGGTLVIHNMPSFTSLFDTVKNIFSFNIKDLARKLQLPGLVRVNGTKEMLIKLTLFDKWPFGSDALEVFKRMEIVALLTPHKSDSGYPKTACSGDHPSEHADDKHNVIPNLKSVRYNFWDKGKPFDWPYFGGGKPGDIGNYWLPIPPRFASNLLFGHLFMEFPFSMRVEGYLKKVYSHISLLLVKIYIPPIPIIGFAGLDIPIPWFWVKAKKEPYGYCMFPPYKSDDEAKAAWNPNDKGNLPANTYSPTQYLKKASYFYPTSRDFNRDIENRVIDYKGKRTFICDGVTFINDSLWLEDDLHVMGRGIIVAAANVHLKGNITKEEFDANGNATVFSIVARNGWIANHYGNREIHACLFGDKGISNPIGATMKVYGNLVLNRFDRKELKGDLHVYYQSNHCRSSLLSMIRPVAKWDPTRYYVTFSAQTAYFKFEKTDRN
;
A
#
# COMPACT_ATOMS: atom_id res chain seq x y z
N VAL A 1 14.98 -20.54 8.73
CA VAL A 1 15.06 -21.96 8.29
C VAL A 1 13.63 -22.45 8.17
N THR A 2 13.05 -22.41 6.97
CA THR A 2 11.72 -22.96 6.69
C THR A 2 11.93 -24.41 6.27
N VAL A 3 11.51 -25.34 7.13
CA VAL A 3 11.50 -26.77 6.83
C VAL A 3 10.55 -26.99 5.66
N GLU A 4 11.04 -27.61 4.59
CA GLU A 4 10.25 -27.99 3.44
C GLU A 4 9.22 -29.05 3.87
N LYS A 5 7.92 -28.71 3.83
CA LYS A 5 6.84 -29.65 4.17
C LYS A 5 6.51 -30.47 2.92
N GLN A 6 7.32 -31.49 2.67
CA GLN A 6 7.06 -32.52 1.66
C GLN A 6 6.65 -33.82 2.36
N GLY A 7 5.89 -34.65 1.67
CA GLY A 7 5.49 -35.96 2.18
C GLY A 7 5.12 -36.92 1.07
N PHE A 8 4.90 -38.17 1.45
CA PHE A 8 4.41 -39.21 0.55
C PHE A 8 2.96 -39.53 0.90
N PHE A 9 2.11 -39.58 -0.11
CA PHE A 9 0.77 -40.13 -0.02
C PHE A 9 0.84 -41.57 -0.53
N GLU A 10 0.62 -42.51 0.39
CA GLU A 10 0.60 -43.93 0.09
C GLU A 10 -0.83 -44.36 -0.28
N VAL A 11 -0.97 -44.95 -1.46
CA VAL A 11 -2.19 -45.64 -1.89
C VAL A 11 -1.90 -47.12 -1.88
N VAL A 12 -2.70 -47.85 -1.12
CA VAL A 12 -2.67 -49.31 -1.06
C VAL A 12 -3.95 -49.83 -1.72
N ALA A 13 -3.81 -50.64 -2.76
CA ALA A 13 -4.92 -51.25 -3.48
C ALA A 13 -4.71 -52.76 -3.61
N GLU A 14 -5.78 -53.52 -3.48
CA GLU A 14 -5.78 -54.94 -3.89
C GLU A 14 -6.07 -55.02 -5.38
N VAL A 15 -5.23 -55.75 -6.11
CA VAL A 15 -5.34 -55.93 -7.55
C VAL A 15 -5.54 -57.40 -7.83
N GLU A 16 -6.64 -57.70 -8.52
CA GLU A 16 -6.98 -59.04 -8.97
C GLU A 16 -6.71 -59.13 -10.48
N TYR A 17 -5.89 -60.11 -10.86
CA TYR A 17 -5.58 -60.39 -12.26
C TYR A 17 -6.18 -61.75 -12.65
N TYR A 18 -6.94 -61.75 -13.75
CA TYR A 18 -7.62 -62.91 -14.31
C TYR A 18 -6.93 -63.29 -15.64
N PRO A 19 -5.85 -64.10 -15.59
CA PRO A 19 -5.10 -64.48 -16.79
C PRO A 19 -5.94 -65.25 -17.82
N HIS A 20 -6.92 -66.04 -17.37
CA HIS A 20 -7.74 -66.90 -18.24
C HIS A 20 -9.24 -66.70 -17.97
N TYR A 21 -9.74 -65.47 -17.98
CA TYR A 21 -11.19 -65.23 -17.80
C TYR A 21 -12.00 -66.06 -18.83
N PRO A 22 -12.94 -66.94 -18.41
CA PRO A 22 -13.57 -67.06 -17.09
C PRO A 22 -13.06 -68.19 -16.15
N GLU A 23 -11.99 -68.91 -16.49
CA GLU A 23 -11.44 -70.04 -15.70
C GLU A 23 -10.57 -69.58 -14.49
N GLU A 24 -10.72 -70.30 -13.37
CA GLU A 24 -10.70 -69.83 -11.96
C GLU A 24 -9.34 -69.44 -11.31
N THR A 25 -8.24 -69.26 -12.03
CA THR A 25 -6.98 -68.85 -11.37
C THR A 25 -6.86 -67.34 -11.19
N VAL A 26 -7.42 -66.81 -10.10
CA VAL A 26 -7.30 -65.40 -9.72
C VAL A 26 -5.96 -65.14 -9.01
N ILE A 27 -5.13 -64.27 -9.59
CA ILE A 27 -3.90 -63.82 -8.94
C ILE A 27 -4.23 -62.52 -8.19
N LYS A 28 -4.28 -62.60 -6.86
CA LYS A 28 -4.42 -61.42 -5.98
C LYS A 28 -3.03 -60.91 -5.59
N LYS A 29 -2.79 -59.62 -5.77
CA LYS A 29 -1.58 -58.93 -5.29
C LYS A 29 -1.95 -57.61 -4.62
N LYS A 30 -1.11 -57.16 -3.71
CA LYS A 30 -1.25 -55.84 -3.08
C LYS A 30 -0.39 -54.85 -3.83
N LEU A 31 -0.99 -53.84 -4.44
CA LEU A 31 -0.30 -52.71 -5.07
C LEU A 31 -0.10 -51.62 -4.02
N VAL A 32 1.16 -51.26 -3.77
CA VAL A 32 1.53 -50.09 -2.96
C VAL A 32 2.11 -49.04 -3.89
N MET A 33 1.54 -47.84 -3.84
CA MET A 33 1.94 -46.70 -4.66
C MET A 33 2.22 -45.50 -3.78
N HIS A 34 3.36 -44.83 -3.98
CA HIS A 34 3.67 -43.56 -3.33
C HIS A 34 3.59 -42.41 -4.33
N ARG A 35 2.83 -41.37 -3.98
CA ARG A 35 2.86 -40.08 -4.68
C ARG A 35 3.40 -39.02 -3.75
N GLU A 36 4.43 -38.31 -4.19
CA GLU A 36 4.94 -37.17 -3.47
C GLU A 36 3.92 -36.03 -3.50
N PHE A 37 3.77 -35.32 -2.38
CA PHE A 37 3.06 -34.07 -2.33
C PHE A 37 3.92 -32.98 -1.69
N ARG A 38 3.67 -31.75 -2.14
CA ARG A 38 4.32 -30.53 -1.64
C ARG A 38 3.27 -29.61 -1.07
N VAL A 39 3.64 -28.90 0.00
CA VAL A 39 2.77 -27.91 0.62
C VAL A 39 3.35 -26.52 0.39
N ALA A 40 2.60 -25.70 -0.33
CA ALA A 40 2.91 -24.29 -0.55
C ALA A 40 2.10 -23.41 0.40
N ASP A 41 2.73 -22.34 0.88
CA ASP A 41 2.06 -21.27 1.61
C ASP A 41 1.65 -20.21 0.59
N ILE A 42 0.35 -20.00 0.47
CA ILE A 42 -0.26 -19.12 -0.54
C ILE A 42 -0.70 -17.78 0.04
N GLN A 43 -0.43 -17.52 1.33
CA GLN A 43 -0.75 -16.24 1.94
C GLN A 43 0.05 -15.13 1.22
N PRO A 44 -0.60 -14.01 0.86
CA PRO A 44 0.09 -12.88 0.28
C PRO A 44 1.24 -12.38 1.16
N ILE A 45 2.24 -11.80 0.49
CA ILE A 45 3.38 -11.19 1.17
C ILE A 45 2.90 -9.99 1.98
N ALA A 46 3.33 -9.91 3.24
CA ALA A 46 2.96 -8.84 4.18
C ALA A 46 1.45 -8.51 4.16
N SER A 47 0.59 -9.53 4.27
CA SER A 47 -0.88 -9.44 4.14
C SER A 47 -1.55 -8.40 5.03
N ASP A 48 -0.93 -8.02 6.16
CA ASP A 48 -1.48 -7.05 7.12
C ASP A 48 -1.28 -5.58 6.68
N TYR A 49 -0.46 -5.36 5.66
CA TYR A 49 -0.06 -4.04 5.18
C TYR A 49 -0.73 -3.76 3.83
N THR A 50 -1.28 -2.55 3.68
CA THR A 50 -1.67 -2.00 2.38
C THR A 50 -0.46 -1.71 1.53
N PHE A 51 0.56 -1.11 2.17
CA PHE A 51 1.76 -0.64 1.52
C PHE A 51 2.97 -0.92 2.39
N PHE A 52 3.96 -1.63 1.84
CA PHE A 52 5.16 -2.04 2.56
C PHE A 52 6.40 -1.85 1.70
N ILE A 53 7.40 -1.14 2.19
CA ILE A 53 8.72 -1.03 1.56
C ILE A 53 9.77 -1.67 2.47
N ALA A 54 10.41 -2.74 1.98
CA ALA A 54 11.41 -3.48 2.75
C ALA A 54 12.78 -2.79 2.78
N ASN A 55 13.17 -2.15 1.68
CA ASN A 55 14.42 -1.42 1.49
C ASN A 55 15.67 -2.25 1.86
N SER A 56 15.66 -3.55 1.62
CA SER A 56 16.66 -4.48 2.18
C SER A 56 17.30 -5.38 1.13
N LYS A 57 18.64 -5.37 1.09
CA LYS A 57 19.40 -6.36 0.31
C LYS A 57 19.23 -7.79 0.81
N LEU A 58 18.75 -7.99 2.04
CA LEU A 58 18.61 -9.32 2.64
C LEU A 58 17.53 -10.18 1.99
N LEU A 59 16.62 -9.57 1.21
CA LEU A 59 15.60 -10.30 0.45
C LEU A 59 16.17 -11.03 -0.77
N TYR A 60 17.35 -10.62 -1.23
CA TYR A 60 17.99 -11.21 -2.39
C TYR A 60 18.74 -12.49 -2.04
N GLU A 61 18.55 -13.50 -2.87
CA GLU A 61 19.33 -14.73 -2.81
C GLU A 61 20.73 -14.48 -3.40
N LYS A 62 21.76 -14.51 -2.55
CA LYS A 62 23.16 -14.10 -2.84
C LYS A 62 23.81 -14.71 -4.11
N SER A 63 23.24 -15.77 -4.67
CA SER A 63 23.76 -16.47 -5.86
C SER A 63 22.96 -16.22 -7.16
N LEU A 64 21.76 -15.63 -7.07
CA LEU A 64 20.82 -15.56 -8.20
C LEU A 64 20.22 -14.17 -8.42
N GLU A 65 20.33 -13.26 -7.46
CA GLU A 65 19.70 -11.94 -7.50
C GLU A 65 20.67 -10.84 -7.08
N ASN A 66 20.27 -9.57 -7.22
CA ASN A 66 21.05 -8.37 -6.88
C ASN A 66 22.31 -8.14 -7.74
N PHE A 67 22.22 -8.37 -9.05
CA PHE A 67 23.34 -8.18 -9.99
C PHE A 67 23.91 -6.75 -10.03
N ASP A 68 23.12 -5.76 -9.62
CA ASP A 68 23.52 -4.36 -9.54
C ASP A 68 24.21 -3.99 -8.21
N SER A 69 24.50 -4.97 -7.35
CA SER A 69 25.25 -4.79 -6.10
C SER A 69 24.64 -3.76 -5.13
N TRP A 70 23.32 -3.60 -5.18
CA TRP A 70 22.61 -2.67 -4.30
C TRP A 70 22.77 -3.05 -2.83
N GLN A 71 23.02 -2.04 -1.99
CA GLN A 71 23.35 -2.25 -0.57
C GLN A 71 22.16 -2.24 0.37
N GLY A 72 20.97 -1.86 -0.11
CA GLY A 72 19.81 -1.62 0.73
C GLY A 72 19.90 -0.28 1.47
N ASP A 73 18.80 0.09 2.14
CA ASP A 73 18.69 1.28 2.97
C ASP A 73 18.92 2.61 2.21
N ASP A 74 18.39 2.68 0.98
CA ASP A 74 18.41 3.92 0.21
C ASP A 74 17.41 4.93 0.77
N GLN A 75 17.76 6.22 0.70
CA GLN A 75 16.84 7.27 1.08
C GLN A 75 15.82 7.45 -0.04
N ILE A 76 14.54 7.28 0.26
CA ILE A 76 13.47 7.49 -0.70
C ILE A 76 13.21 8.99 -0.81
N ASN A 77 13.37 9.55 -2.00
CA ASN A 77 12.98 10.92 -2.30
C ASN A 77 11.51 10.98 -2.74
N TRP A 78 10.62 11.31 -1.81
CA TRP A 78 9.18 11.35 -2.07
C TRP A 78 8.73 12.51 -2.96
N ASP A 79 9.60 13.50 -3.20
CA ASP A 79 9.27 14.67 -4.01
C ASP A 79 9.43 14.45 -5.52
N GLU A 80 10.06 13.34 -5.92
CA GLU A 80 10.30 13.00 -7.32
C GLU A 80 9.08 12.35 -7.99
N GLY A 81 9.12 12.18 -9.31
CA GLY A 81 8.01 11.61 -10.08
C GLY A 81 7.00 12.65 -10.58
N GLY A 82 5.94 12.17 -11.22
CA GLY A 82 4.97 13.03 -11.92
C GLY A 82 3.52 12.80 -11.54
N GLY A 83 3.14 11.59 -11.14
CA GLY A 83 1.77 11.24 -10.80
C GLY A 83 1.50 11.30 -9.29
N THR A 84 0.26 11.01 -8.90
CA THR A 84 -0.15 10.95 -7.50
C THR A 84 -0.05 9.52 -6.95
N LEU A 85 0.49 9.34 -5.74
CA LEU A 85 0.43 8.08 -4.99
C LEU A 85 -0.63 8.20 -3.89
N VAL A 86 -1.66 7.35 -3.92
CA VAL A 86 -2.71 7.30 -2.88
C VAL A 86 -2.81 5.89 -2.31
N ILE A 87 -2.68 5.79 -0.98
CA ILE A 87 -2.81 4.54 -0.25
C ILE A 87 -4.11 4.60 0.54
N HIS A 88 -5.09 3.80 0.12
CA HIS A 88 -6.40 3.70 0.73
C HIS A 88 -6.42 2.55 1.74
N ASN A 89 -6.26 2.89 3.02
CA ASN A 89 -6.10 1.88 4.08
C ASN A 89 -7.42 1.42 4.68
N MET A 90 -8.52 2.13 4.41
CA MET A 90 -9.82 1.78 4.94
C MET A 90 -10.69 1.12 3.87
N PRO A 91 -11.41 0.03 4.21
CA PRO A 91 -12.58 -0.36 3.43
C PRO A 91 -13.58 0.81 3.43
N SER A 92 -14.40 0.96 2.40
CA SER A 92 -15.37 2.06 2.30
C SER A 92 -16.17 2.24 3.60
N PHE A 93 -16.54 3.47 3.97
CA PHE A 93 -17.30 3.74 5.19
C PHE A 93 -18.55 2.85 5.30
N THR A 94 -19.23 2.59 4.19
CA THR A 94 -20.35 1.64 4.11
C THR A 94 -19.94 0.23 4.55
N SER A 95 -18.82 -0.29 4.04
CA SER A 95 -18.28 -1.59 4.41
C SER A 95 -17.83 -1.67 5.88
N LEU A 96 -17.33 -0.57 6.44
CA LEU A 96 -17.02 -0.45 7.87
C LEU A 96 -18.30 -0.51 8.72
N PHE A 97 -19.34 0.25 8.36
CA PHE A 97 -20.62 0.23 9.06
C PHE A 97 -21.33 -1.13 8.95
N ASP A 98 -21.29 -1.77 7.78
CA ASP A 98 -21.80 -3.13 7.59
C ASP A 98 -21.03 -4.13 8.43
N THR A 99 -19.71 -3.97 8.54
CA THR A 99 -18.86 -4.77 9.42
C THR A 99 -19.28 -4.63 10.88
N VAL A 100 -19.46 -3.40 11.37
CA VAL A 100 -19.93 -3.13 12.73
C VAL A 100 -21.32 -3.73 12.96
N LYS A 101 -22.25 -3.56 12.02
CA LYS A 101 -23.60 -4.14 12.08
C LYS A 101 -23.57 -5.68 12.11
N ASN A 102 -22.66 -6.31 11.37
CA ASN A 102 -22.48 -7.76 11.33
C ASN A 102 -21.85 -8.32 12.61
N ILE A 103 -20.99 -7.55 13.29
CA ILE A 103 -20.47 -7.90 14.62
C ILE A 103 -21.62 -8.00 15.63
N PHE A 104 -22.54 -7.04 15.59
CA PHE A 104 -23.70 -7.01 16.49
C PHE A 104 -24.82 -7.99 16.12
N SER A 105 -24.84 -8.54 14.89
CA SER A 105 -25.85 -9.51 14.46
C SER A 105 -25.47 -10.98 14.70
N PHE A 106 -24.29 -11.25 15.29
CA PHE A 106 -23.79 -12.60 15.65
C PHE A 106 -23.81 -13.64 14.51
N ASN A 107 -23.84 -13.23 13.24
CA ASN A 107 -23.71 -14.17 12.12
C ASN A 107 -22.22 -14.52 11.90
N ILE A 108 -21.71 -15.44 12.73
CA ILE A 108 -20.28 -15.76 12.86
C ILE A 108 -19.63 -16.21 11.53
N LYS A 109 -20.37 -16.93 10.67
CA LYS A 109 -19.85 -17.41 9.38
C LYS A 109 -19.67 -16.27 8.37
N ASP A 110 -20.62 -15.35 8.30
CA ASP A 110 -20.53 -14.17 7.44
C ASP A 110 -19.51 -13.17 7.97
N LEU A 111 -19.43 -13.00 9.29
CA LEU A 111 -18.46 -12.13 9.95
C LEU A 111 -17.03 -12.55 9.61
N ALA A 112 -16.67 -13.83 9.79
CA ALA A 112 -15.32 -14.31 9.49
C ALA A 112 -14.89 -14.12 8.02
N ARG A 113 -15.85 -14.13 7.08
CA ARG A 113 -15.60 -14.03 5.64
C ARG A 113 -15.64 -12.60 5.10
N LYS A 114 -16.51 -11.75 5.66
CA LYS A 114 -16.78 -10.40 5.14
C LYS A 114 -16.18 -9.26 5.98
N LEU A 115 -15.65 -9.56 7.18
CA LEU A 115 -15.00 -8.57 8.04
C LEU A 115 -13.87 -7.88 7.29
N GLN A 116 -13.96 -6.57 7.07
CA GLN A 116 -12.85 -5.82 6.52
C GLN A 116 -12.03 -5.19 7.65
N LEU A 117 -10.73 -5.43 7.67
CA LEU A 117 -9.80 -4.78 8.57
C LEU A 117 -9.05 -3.66 7.86
N PRO A 118 -8.67 -2.59 8.57
CA PRO A 118 -7.80 -1.56 8.00
C PRO A 118 -6.40 -2.13 7.77
N GLY A 119 -5.72 -1.62 6.75
CA GLY A 119 -4.35 -2.01 6.43
C GLY A 119 -3.33 -1.10 7.09
N LEU A 120 -2.13 -1.63 7.30
CA LEU A 120 -0.98 -0.89 7.84
C LEU A 120 -0.10 -0.33 6.71
N VAL A 121 0.65 0.72 7.02
CA VAL A 121 1.66 1.29 6.11
C VAL A 121 3.02 1.18 6.76
N ARG A 122 4.01 0.66 6.01
CA ARG A 122 5.38 0.51 6.48
C ARG A 122 6.42 0.89 5.45
N VAL A 123 7.43 1.65 5.89
CA VAL A 123 8.58 2.06 5.09
C VAL A 123 9.84 1.88 5.94
N ASN A 124 10.61 0.83 5.64
CA ASN A 124 11.87 0.60 6.33
C ASN A 124 12.96 1.55 5.81
N GLY A 125 13.81 2.01 6.73
CA GLY A 125 14.95 2.86 6.43
C GLY A 125 15.54 3.50 7.67
N THR A 126 16.86 3.72 7.66
CA THR A 126 17.58 4.42 8.74
C THR A 126 17.82 5.90 8.41
N LYS A 127 17.53 6.32 7.18
CA LYS A 127 17.71 7.71 6.74
C LYS A 127 16.39 8.49 6.88
N GLU A 128 16.48 9.75 7.28
CA GLU A 128 15.31 10.63 7.40
C GLU A 128 14.65 10.79 6.02
N MET A 129 13.37 10.44 5.90
CA MET A 129 12.61 10.62 4.66
C MET A 129 11.54 11.69 4.87
N LEU A 130 11.54 12.70 4.01
CA LEU A 130 10.61 13.82 4.10
C LEU A 130 9.44 13.58 3.15
N ILE A 131 8.22 13.78 3.64
CA ILE A 131 7.00 13.73 2.85
C ILE A 131 6.30 15.08 2.98
N LYS A 132 6.20 15.83 1.89
CA LYS A 132 5.43 17.07 1.86
C LYS A 132 3.94 16.74 1.94
N LEU A 133 3.26 17.29 2.94
CA LEU A 133 1.81 17.15 3.06
C LEU A 133 1.14 17.91 1.92
N THR A 134 0.37 17.18 1.13
CA THR A 134 -0.62 17.73 0.22
C THR A 134 -1.99 17.27 0.65
N LEU A 135 -2.99 18.15 0.63
CA LEU A 135 -4.38 17.76 0.87
C LEU A 135 -5.07 17.29 -0.42
N PHE A 136 -4.53 17.67 -1.58
CA PHE A 136 -5.19 17.49 -2.86
C PHE A 136 -4.30 16.68 -3.81
N ASP A 137 -4.92 15.76 -4.52
CA ASP A 137 -4.31 14.97 -5.58
C ASP A 137 -4.01 15.84 -6.81
N LYS A 138 -4.88 16.82 -7.10
CA LYS A 138 -4.71 17.80 -8.19
C LYS A 138 -5.07 19.20 -7.72
N TRP A 139 -4.25 20.19 -8.12
CA TRP A 139 -4.57 21.60 -7.88
C TRP A 139 -5.64 22.07 -8.89
N PRO A 140 -6.77 22.64 -8.46
CA PRO A 140 -7.82 23.06 -9.36
C PRO A 140 -7.44 24.40 -10.00
N PHE A 141 -6.99 24.39 -11.25
CA PHE A 141 -7.17 25.60 -12.07
C PHE A 141 -8.54 25.49 -12.75
N GLY A 142 -9.45 26.42 -12.44
CA GLY A 142 -10.80 26.48 -13.04
C GLY A 142 -11.95 26.53 -12.03
N SER A 143 -13.13 26.10 -12.46
CA SER A 143 -14.39 26.12 -11.70
C SER A 143 -14.36 25.36 -10.37
N ASP A 144 -13.40 24.46 -10.19
CA ASP A 144 -13.28 23.60 -8.99
C ASP A 144 -12.54 24.27 -7.83
N ALA A 145 -11.97 25.46 -8.01
CA ALA A 145 -11.25 26.16 -6.95
C ALA A 145 -12.16 26.49 -5.75
N LEU A 146 -13.41 26.89 -6.00
CA LEU A 146 -14.38 27.23 -4.95
C LEU A 146 -14.75 25.99 -4.10
N GLU A 147 -14.85 24.82 -4.74
CA GLU A 147 -15.16 23.58 -4.04
C GLU A 147 -13.98 23.08 -3.20
N VAL A 148 -12.75 23.30 -3.69
CA VAL A 148 -11.54 23.06 -2.90
C VAL A 148 -11.45 24.00 -1.70
N PHE A 149 -11.76 25.29 -1.83
CA PHE A 149 -11.82 26.21 -0.69
C PHE A 149 -12.87 25.79 0.36
N LYS A 150 -14.05 25.31 -0.07
CA LYS A 150 -15.05 24.72 0.84
C LYS A 150 -14.54 23.47 1.55
N ARG A 151 -13.81 22.59 0.84
CA ARG A 151 -13.18 21.40 1.45
C ARG A 151 -12.06 21.79 2.43
N MET A 152 -11.33 22.88 2.18
CA MET A 152 -10.33 23.42 3.09
C MET A 152 -10.96 23.93 4.40
N GLU A 153 -12.11 24.58 4.32
CA GLU A 153 -12.88 25.03 5.49
C GLU A 153 -13.30 23.85 6.38
N ILE A 154 -13.73 22.74 5.76
CA ILE A 154 -14.07 21.50 6.47
C ILE A 154 -12.85 20.86 7.15
N VAL A 155 -11.68 20.82 6.50
CA VAL A 155 -10.45 20.27 7.09
C VAL A 155 -9.96 21.13 8.26
N ALA A 156 -10.04 22.45 8.14
CA ALA A 156 -9.72 23.39 9.21
C ALA A 156 -10.58 23.14 10.46
N LEU A 157 -11.84 22.77 10.29
CA LEU A 157 -12.77 22.42 11.38
C LEU A 157 -12.48 21.05 12.01
N LEU A 158 -11.89 20.12 11.26
CA LEU A 158 -11.64 18.73 11.70
C LEU A 158 -10.26 18.51 12.34
N THR A 159 -9.34 19.48 12.24
CA THR A 159 -7.97 19.33 12.75
C THR A 159 -7.90 19.72 14.24
N PRO A 160 -7.62 18.80 15.18
CA PRO A 160 -7.52 19.16 16.59
C PRO A 160 -6.25 19.98 16.85
N HIS A 161 -6.43 21.18 17.38
CA HIS A 161 -5.32 22.03 17.80
C HIS A 161 -4.83 21.63 19.19
N LYS A 162 -3.51 21.43 19.33
CA LYS A 162 -2.87 21.33 20.66
C LYS A 162 -3.19 22.59 21.46
N SER A 163 -3.68 22.43 22.69
CA SER A 163 -3.66 23.48 23.70
C SER A 163 -2.66 23.11 24.78
N ASP A 164 -1.92 24.12 25.25
CA ASP A 164 -1.02 23.97 26.40
C ASP A 164 -1.77 23.65 27.70
N SER A 165 -3.12 23.59 27.66
CA SER A 165 -4.00 23.38 28.81
C SER A 165 -4.76 22.05 28.81
N GLY A 166 -4.39 21.06 27.97
CA GLY A 166 -4.90 19.69 28.08
C GLY A 166 -6.38 19.45 27.72
N TYR A 167 -7.09 20.45 27.19
CA TYR A 167 -8.47 20.30 26.69
C TYR A 167 -8.61 20.83 25.24
N PRO A 168 -9.40 20.18 24.37
CA PRO A 168 -9.66 20.66 23.03
C PRO A 168 -10.63 21.85 23.11
N LYS A 169 -10.16 23.05 22.79
CA LYS A 169 -11.05 24.17 22.45
C LYS A 169 -11.25 24.17 20.94
N THR A 170 -12.51 24.22 20.52
CA THR A 170 -12.92 24.49 19.14
C THR A 170 -12.25 25.78 18.65
N ALA A 171 -11.77 25.76 17.41
CA ALA A 171 -11.36 26.98 16.73
C ALA A 171 -12.53 27.96 16.75
N CYS A 172 -12.24 29.24 17.04
CA CYS A 172 -13.19 30.36 17.18
C CYS A 172 -13.72 30.62 18.62
N SER A 173 -12.86 31.12 19.49
CA SER A 173 -13.28 32.09 20.53
C SER A 173 -12.13 33.07 20.77
N GLY A 174 -12.18 34.23 20.12
CA GLY A 174 -11.22 35.31 20.32
C GLY A 174 -11.64 36.19 21.50
N ASP A 175 -10.74 36.41 22.45
CA ASP A 175 -10.86 37.50 23.42
C ASP A 175 -10.27 38.77 22.80
N HIS A 176 -11.00 39.88 22.92
CA HIS A 176 -10.59 41.22 22.47
C HIS A 176 -9.51 41.82 23.38
N PRO A 177 -8.44 42.43 22.84
CA PRO A 177 -7.67 43.42 23.58
C PRO A 177 -8.13 44.84 23.23
N SER A 178 -8.44 45.59 24.28
CA SER A 178 -8.83 46.99 24.29
C SER A 178 -7.70 47.96 23.95
N GLU A 179 -8.11 49.08 23.37
CA GLU A 179 -7.55 50.44 23.26
C GLU A 179 -6.19 50.76 23.90
N HIS A 180 -5.28 51.36 23.10
CA HIS A 180 -4.83 52.77 23.21
C HIS A 180 -3.71 53.02 22.19
N ALA A 181 -3.79 54.10 21.41
CA ALA A 181 -2.69 54.61 20.60
C ALA A 181 -2.68 56.14 20.65
N ASP A 182 -1.57 56.72 21.10
CA ASP A 182 -1.30 58.15 21.04
C ASP A 182 -0.59 58.49 19.72
N ASP A 183 -1.08 59.55 19.07
CA ASP A 183 -0.56 60.13 17.84
C ASP A 183 0.69 60.98 18.10
N LYS A 184 1.72 60.88 17.23
CA LYS A 184 2.43 62.04 16.61
C LYS A 184 3.60 61.64 15.68
N HIS A 185 3.48 62.12 14.44
CA HIS A 185 4.50 62.36 13.39
C HIS A 185 5.35 61.19 12.84
N ASN A 186 5.15 60.85 11.55
CA ASN A 186 6.25 60.61 10.58
C ASN A 186 5.75 60.49 9.12
N VAL A 187 6.50 61.10 8.19
CA VAL A 187 6.20 61.26 6.74
C VAL A 187 6.83 60.12 5.91
N ILE A 188 6.60 58.89 6.35
CA ILE A 188 6.96 57.62 5.68
C ILE A 188 5.67 56.76 5.78
N PRO A 189 5.31 55.87 4.83
CA PRO A 189 4.15 54.98 5.02
C PRO A 189 4.29 54.20 6.33
N ASN A 190 3.59 54.69 7.35
CA ASN A 190 3.62 54.15 8.69
C ASN A 190 2.66 52.96 8.76
N LEU A 191 3.15 51.84 9.29
CA LEU A 191 2.35 50.69 9.66
C LEU A 191 1.39 51.12 10.79
N LYS A 192 0.17 51.54 10.42
CA LYS A 192 -0.70 52.30 11.33
C LYS A 192 -1.26 51.47 12.51
N SER A 193 -1.45 50.17 12.30
CA SER A 193 -1.74 49.19 13.34
C SER A 193 -1.74 47.78 12.75
N VAL A 194 -1.26 46.82 13.54
CA VAL A 194 -1.46 45.39 13.26
C VAL A 194 -2.84 45.01 13.79
N ARG A 195 -3.84 44.83 12.92
CA ARG A 195 -5.20 44.47 13.38
C ARG A 195 -5.32 43.02 13.84
N TYR A 196 -4.51 42.13 13.25
CA TYR A 196 -4.43 40.72 13.63
C TYR A 196 -2.98 40.30 13.58
N ASN A 197 -2.47 39.87 14.74
CA ASN A 197 -1.10 39.46 14.90
C ASN A 197 -1.06 37.98 15.28
N PHE A 198 -0.71 37.11 14.34
CA PHE A 198 -0.33 35.73 14.64
C PHE A 198 1.14 35.63 15.10
N TRP A 199 1.81 36.73 15.51
CA TRP A 199 3.24 36.69 15.86
C TRP A 199 3.57 35.93 17.14
N ASP A 200 2.82 36.09 18.23
CA ASP A 200 3.33 35.61 19.54
C ASP A 200 2.30 35.02 20.51
N LYS A 201 0.99 35.18 20.26
CA LYS A 201 -0.07 34.68 21.17
C LYS A 201 -1.20 33.91 20.48
N GLY A 202 -1.29 33.97 19.16
CA GLY A 202 -2.18 33.15 18.35
C GLY A 202 -1.45 31.89 17.89
N LYS A 203 -2.05 30.71 18.07
CA LYS A 203 -1.43 29.48 17.56
C LYS A 203 -1.37 29.56 16.02
N PRO A 204 -0.21 29.28 15.41
CA PRO A 204 -0.10 29.19 13.96
C PRO A 204 -1.04 28.09 13.45
N PHE A 205 -1.57 28.27 12.25
CA PHE A 205 -2.36 27.24 11.59
C PHE A 205 -1.44 26.34 10.76
N ASP A 206 -1.59 25.03 10.92
CA ASP A 206 -0.83 24.04 10.17
C ASP A 206 -1.48 23.84 8.80
N TRP A 207 -0.81 24.32 7.76
CA TRP A 207 -1.26 24.22 6.37
C TRP A 207 -0.48 23.13 5.61
N PRO A 208 -1.05 22.58 4.53
CA PRO A 208 -0.29 21.83 3.52
C PRO A 208 0.98 22.55 3.10
N TYR A 209 1.95 21.85 2.53
CA TYR A 209 3.18 22.50 2.11
C TYR A 209 2.95 23.47 0.92
N PHE A 210 3.08 24.78 1.15
CA PHE A 210 2.91 25.85 0.15
C PHE A 210 4.23 26.39 -0.42
N GLY A 211 5.35 25.69 -0.19
CA GLY A 211 6.67 26.25 -0.45
C GLY A 211 7.10 27.19 0.68
N GLY A 212 8.42 27.38 0.82
CA GLY A 212 8.94 28.07 2.03
C GLY A 212 10.44 28.04 2.26
N GLY A 213 11.25 27.68 1.26
CA GLY A 213 12.63 27.25 1.54
C GLY A 213 12.68 25.84 2.15
N LYS A 214 13.84 25.43 2.66
CA LYS A 214 13.99 24.13 3.36
C LYS A 214 13.28 24.17 4.71
N PRO A 215 12.93 23.02 5.32
CA PRO A 215 12.38 23.00 6.67
C PRO A 215 13.25 23.81 7.64
N GLY A 216 12.70 24.87 8.24
CA GLY A 216 13.43 25.81 9.09
C GLY A 216 13.64 27.21 8.52
N ASP A 217 13.61 27.36 7.19
CA ASP A 217 13.79 28.64 6.50
C ASP A 217 12.47 29.45 6.44
N ILE A 218 12.61 30.77 6.25
CA ILE A 218 11.49 31.69 6.06
C ILE A 218 11.36 31.97 4.55
N GLY A 219 10.24 31.59 3.95
CA GLY A 219 9.89 31.97 2.58
C GLY A 219 8.99 33.21 2.60
N ASN A 220 9.42 34.28 1.94
CA ASN A 220 8.58 35.46 1.70
C ASN A 220 7.79 35.25 0.40
N TYR A 221 6.53 34.85 0.51
CA TYR A 221 5.62 34.76 -0.65
C TYR A 221 4.47 35.75 -0.49
N TRP A 222 4.14 36.43 -1.59
CA TRP A 222 3.01 37.35 -1.65
C TRP A 222 1.65 36.62 -1.71
N LEU A 223 1.63 35.37 -2.20
CA LEU A 223 0.46 34.49 -2.23
C LEU A 223 0.88 33.04 -1.93
N PRO A 224 0.10 32.26 -1.15
CA PRO A 224 0.36 30.84 -0.92
C PRO A 224 0.04 30.04 -2.19
N ILE A 225 0.98 29.99 -3.13
CA ILE A 225 0.90 29.14 -4.33
C ILE A 225 1.67 27.86 -4.01
N PRO A 226 1.02 26.70 -3.91
CA PRO A 226 1.73 25.49 -3.60
C PRO A 226 2.66 25.10 -4.77
N PRO A 227 3.91 24.73 -4.48
CA PRO A 227 4.81 24.24 -5.51
C PRO A 227 4.25 22.95 -6.11
N ARG A 228 4.49 22.73 -7.42
CA ARG A 228 4.21 21.43 -8.04
C ARG A 228 5.24 20.43 -7.55
N PHE A 229 4.83 19.52 -6.67
CA PHE A 229 5.59 18.35 -6.26
C PHE A 229 4.71 17.12 -6.40
N ALA A 230 5.34 15.95 -6.45
CA ALA A 230 4.63 14.68 -6.51
C ALA A 230 3.75 14.48 -5.26
N SER A 231 2.45 14.27 -5.48
CA SER A 231 1.50 14.07 -4.38
C SER A 231 1.66 12.68 -3.76
N ASN A 232 1.78 12.63 -2.42
CA ASN A 232 1.89 11.40 -1.65
C ASN A 232 0.86 11.40 -0.52
N LEU A 233 -0.16 10.56 -0.67
CA LEU A 233 -1.30 10.46 0.23
C LEU A 233 -1.32 9.07 0.86
N LEU A 234 -0.54 8.87 1.93
CA LEU A 234 -0.43 7.55 2.57
C LEU A 234 -1.65 7.13 3.41
N PHE A 235 -2.63 8.01 3.59
CA PHE A 235 -3.87 7.76 4.36
C PHE A 235 -5.12 8.19 3.60
N GLY A 236 -5.19 7.82 2.33
CA GLY A 236 -6.30 8.14 1.45
C GLY A 236 -6.39 9.63 1.11
N HIS A 237 -7.50 10.00 0.49
CA HIS A 237 -7.77 11.41 0.17
C HIS A 237 -7.97 12.22 1.46
N LEU A 238 -7.38 13.43 1.50
CA LEU A 238 -7.48 14.36 2.63
C LEU A 238 -6.94 13.79 3.97
N PHE A 239 -6.18 12.70 3.94
CA PHE A 239 -5.74 11.97 5.14
C PHE A 239 -6.87 11.49 6.06
N MET A 240 -8.11 11.35 5.54
CA MET A 240 -9.28 10.95 6.32
C MET A 240 -9.41 9.42 6.50
N GLU A 241 -8.65 8.63 5.73
CA GLU A 241 -8.64 7.17 5.83
C GLU A 241 -7.68 6.72 6.92
N PHE A 242 -7.94 7.20 8.13
CA PHE A 242 -7.20 6.85 9.33
C PHE A 242 -7.25 5.34 9.58
N PRO A 243 -6.12 4.62 9.55
CA PRO A 243 -6.11 3.28 10.07
C PRO A 243 -6.34 3.35 11.58
N PHE A 244 -7.04 2.37 12.14
CA PHE A 244 -7.15 2.21 13.60
C PHE A 244 -5.76 2.10 14.29
N SER A 245 -4.66 1.89 13.54
CA SER A 245 -3.28 1.91 14.05
C SER A 245 -2.67 3.31 14.22
N MET A 246 -3.31 4.38 13.72
CA MET A 246 -2.89 5.80 13.84
C MET A 246 -1.45 6.15 13.44
N ARG A 247 -0.65 5.23 12.89
CA ARG A 247 0.81 5.37 12.73
C ARG A 247 1.31 4.74 11.43
N VAL A 248 2.23 5.42 10.75
CA VAL A 248 3.08 4.78 9.73
C VAL A 248 4.29 4.18 10.43
N GLU A 249 4.60 2.93 10.13
CA GLU A 249 5.82 2.27 10.60
C GLU A 249 7.00 2.70 9.71
N GLY A 250 7.77 3.72 10.10
CA GLY A 250 8.94 4.16 9.34
C GLY A 250 9.55 5.47 9.83
N TYR A 251 10.81 5.73 9.45
CA TYR A 251 11.50 7.00 9.75
C TYR A 251 11.09 8.11 8.76
N LEU A 252 9.79 8.38 8.74
CA LEU A 252 9.15 9.37 7.88
C LEU A 252 8.83 10.63 8.68
N LYS A 253 9.09 11.80 8.10
CA LYS A 253 8.65 13.09 8.63
C LYS A 253 7.75 13.80 7.64
N LYS A 254 6.60 14.26 8.13
CA LYS A 254 5.73 15.15 7.36
C LYS A 254 6.31 16.56 7.35
N VAL A 255 6.31 17.18 6.19
CA VAL A 255 6.70 18.58 5.97
C VAL A 255 5.45 19.36 5.64
N TYR A 256 5.22 20.44 6.38
CA TYR A 256 4.02 21.26 6.28
C TYR A 256 4.37 22.74 6.48
N SER A 257 3.44 23.63 6.19
CA SER A 257 3.66 25.08 6.23
C SER A 257 2.92 25.69 7.42
N HIS A 258 3.64 26.44 8.25
CA HIS A 258 3.02 27.42 9.14
C HIS A 258 2.80 28.69 8.35
N ILE A 259 1.54 29.03 8.10
CA ILE A 259 1.18 30.32 7.52
C ILE A 259 0.84 31.25 8.67
N SER A 260 1.47 32.41 8.66
CA SER A 260 1.04 33.52 9.50
C SER A 260 0.61 34.66 8.59
N LEU A 261 -0.47 35.31 9.00
CA LEU A 261 -1.08 36.43 8.31
C LEU A 261 -0.87 37.69 9.13
N LEU A 262 -0.44 38.75 8.46
CA LEU A 262 -0.37 40.10 9.00
C LEU A 262 -1.18 41.01 8.09
N LEU A 263 -2.29 41.56 8.60
CA LEU A 263 -3.02 42.60 7.88
C LEU A 263 -2.34 43.94 8.12
N VAL A 264 -1.62 44.43 7.10
CA VAL A 264 -0.97 45.73 7.11
C VAL A 264 -1.90 46.74 6.48
N LYS A 265 -2.25 47.79 7.22
CA LYS A 265 -3.01 48.91 6.67
C LYS A 265 -2.05 49.85 5.94
N ILE A 266 -2.12 49.89 4.61
CA ILE A 266 -1.38 50.89 3.81
C ILE A 266 -2.30 52.07 3.58
N TYR A 267 -1.90 53.23 4.07
CA TYR A 267 -2.57 54.50 3.82
C TYR A 267 -1.89 55.19 2.64
N ILE A 268 -2.64 55.36 1.55
CA ILE A 268 -2.24 56.23 0.45
C ILE A 268 -2.81 57.62 0.76
N PRO A 269 -1.96 58.63 1.04
CA PRO A 269 -2.44 59.95 1.38
C PRO A 269 -3.23 60.57 0.22
N PRO A 270 -4.22 61.43 0.51
CA PRO A 270 -4.99 62.11 -0.52
C PRO A 270 -4.07 62.91 -1.43
N ILE A 271 -4.33 62.85 -2.74
CA ILE A 271 -3.64 63.66 -3.75
C ILE A 271 -4.65 64.70 -4.24
N PRO A 272 -4.59 65.94 -3.72
CA PRO A 272 -5.63 66.95 -3.95
C PRO A 272 -5.81 67.33 -5.42
N ILE A 273 -4.73 67.27 -6.21
CA ILE A 273 -4.69 67.69 -7.62
C ILE A 273 -5.57 66.81 -8.53
N ILE A 274 -5.84 65.57 -8.14
CA ILE A 274 -6.62 64.61 -8.92
C ILE A 274 -7.92 64.18 -8.23
N GLY A 275 -8.33 64.88 -7.16
CA GLY A 275 -9.57 64.55 -6.43
C GLY A 275 -9.56 63.20 -5.71
N PHE A 276 -8.38 62.61 -5.48
CA PHE A 276 -8.25 61.32 -4.80
C PHE A 276 -8.29 61.52 -3.28
N ALA A 277 -9.37 61.08 -2.63
CA ALA A 277 -9.66 61.28 -1.20
C ALA A 277 -8.77 60.47 -0.22
N GLY A 278 -7.70 59.86 -0.73
CA GLY A 278 -6.88 58.90 0.01
C GLY A 278 -7.58 57.54 0.10
N LEU A 279 -6.79 56.48 0.17
CA LEU A 279 -7.30 55.12 0.20
C LEU A 279 -6.58 54.33 1.28
N ASP A 280 -7.38 53.76 2.18
CA ASP A 280 -6.93 52.82 3.18
C ASP A 280 -7.11 51.41 2.62
N ILE A 281 -6.01 50.80 2.16
CA ILE A 281 -6.05 49.41 1.67
C ILE A 281 -5.50 48.49 2.76
N PRO A 282 -6.30 47.59 3.33
CA PRO A 282 -5.77 46.47 4.11
C PRO A 282 -5.08 45.50 3.15
N ILE A 283 -3.76 45.40 3.22
CA ILE A 283 -2.99 44.42 2.45
C ILE A 283 -2.65 43.25 3.37
N PRO A 284 -3.10 42.02 3.03
CA PRO A 284 -2.65 40.83 3.73
C PRO A 284 -1.19 40.53 3.36
N TRP A 285 -0.33 40.48 4.37
CA TRP A 285 1.05 40.06 4.25
C TRP A 285 1.17 38.66 4.85
N PHE A 286 1.59 37.70 4.05
CA PHE A 286 1.76 36.31 4.50
C PHE A 286 3.24 36.01 4.68
N TRP A 287 3.58 35.27 5.73
CA TRP A 287 4.85 34.55 5.79
C TRP A 287 4.61 33.07 5.98
N VAL A 288 5.40 32.27 5.27
CA VAL A 288 5.29 30.83 5.30
C VAL A 288 6.59 30.25 5.82
N LYS A 289 6.50 29.49 6.91
CA LYS A 289 7.64 28.75 7.47
C LYS A 289 7.41 27.27 7.34
N ALA A 290 8.31 26.57 6.67
CA ALA A 290 8.26 25.11 6.57
C ALA A 290 8.64 24.48 7.92
N LYS A 291 7.83 23.54 8.39
CA LYS A 291 8.04 22.75 9.60
C LYS A 291 8.08 21.27 9.25
N LYS A 292 8.73 20.49 10.11
CA LYS A 292 8.79 19.03 10.01
C LYS A 292 8.48 18.38 11.35
N GLU A 293 7.75 17.28 11.30
CA GLU A 293 7.41 16.46 12.46
C GLU A 293 7.27 14.99 12.04
N PRO A 294 7.34 14.02 12.96
CA PRO A 294 7.10 12.61 12.64
C PRO A 294 5.79 12.39 11.88
N TYR A 295 5.81 11.56 10.84
CA TYR A 295 4.67 11.31 9.97
C TYR A 295 3.63 10.41 10.67
N GLY A 296 2.70 11.03 11.38
CA GLY A 296 1.60 10.35 12.08
C GLY A 296 0.54 11.32 12.59
N TYR A 297 -0.39 10.81 13.37
CA TYR A 297 -1.46 11.63 13.95
C TYR A 297 -0.93 12.50 15.10
N CYS A 298 -1.48 13.71 15.23
CA CYS A 298 -1.14 14.62 16.32
C CYS A 298 -1.35 13.92 17.68
N MET A 299 -0.39 14.05 18.61
CA MET A 299 -0.36 13.36 19.92
C MET A 299 0.03 11.87 19.90
N PHE A 300 0.04 11.20 18.74
CA PHE A 300 0.45 9.80 18.61
C PHE A 300 1.53 9.62 17.54
N PRO A 301 2.73 10.20 17.72
CA PRO A 301 3.80 10.05 16.75
C PRO A 301 4.21 8.57 16.63
N PRO A 302 4.66 8.13 15.44
CA PRO A 302 5.10 6.76 15.22
C PRO A 302 6.31 6.37 16.06
N TYR A 303 7.13 7.33 16.47
CA TYR A 303 8.33 7.17 17.29
C TYR A 303 8.55 8.41 18.18
N LYS A 304 9.27 8.26 19.29
CA LYS A 304 9.53 9.35 20.25
C LYS A 304 10.80 10.13 19.92
N SER A 305 11.81 9.47 19.37
CA SER A 305 13.08 10.09 18.98
C SER A 305 13.57 9.58 17.63
N ASP A 306 14.43 10.36 16.98
CA ASP A 306 15.04 9.99 15.72
C ASP A 306 15.91 8.73 15.83
N ASP A 307 16.55 8.50 16.99
CA ASP A 307 17.37 7.29 17.20
C ASP A 307 16.52 6.03 17.36
N GLU A 308 15.34 6.14 17.99
CA GLU A 308 14.35 5.06 18.02
C GLU A 308 13.88 4.71 16.61
N ALA A 309 13.59 5.72 15.78
CA ALA A 309 13.14 5.52 14.40
C ALA A 309 14.19 4.77 13.55
N LYS A 310 15.45 5.17 13.66
CA LYS A 310 16.58 4.55 12.94
C LYS A 310 16.76 3.08 13.32
N ALA A 311 16.60 2.75 14.60
CA ALA A 311 16.79 1.41 15.10
C ALA A 311 15.58 0.50 14.79
N ALA A 312 14.36 0.99 14.99
CA ALA A 312 13.13 0.19 14.91
C ALA A 312 12.88 -0.37 13.50
N TRP A 313 13.18 0.39 12.45
CA TRP A 313 12.89 0.00 11.07
C TRP A 313 14.15 -0.15 10.22
N ASN A 314 15.26 -0.57 10.83
CA ASN A 314 16.50 -0.87 10.14
C ASN A 314 16.32 -2.00 9.10
N PRO A 315 16.55 -1.76 7.80
CA PRO A 315 16.40 -2.78 6.76
C PRO A 315 17.38 -3.96 6.88
N ASN A 316 18.47 -3.80 7.63
CA ASN A 316 19.44 -4.87 7.87
C ASN A 316 19.03 -5.83 9.00
N ASP A 317 17.92 -5.55 9.68
CA ASP A 317 17.33 -6.50 10.62
C ASP A 317 16.37 -7.45 9.89
N LYS A 318 16.56 -8.76 10.10
CA LYS A 318 15.71 -9.82 9.56
C LYS A 318 14.27 -9.72 10.10
N GLY A 319 14.08 -9.18 11.31
CA GLY A 319 12.76 -8.98 11.89
C GLY A 319 11.91 -7.95 11.13
N ASN A 320 12.56 -7.09 10.34
CA ASN A 320 11.91 -6.03 9.58
C ASN A 320 11.58 -6.42 8.13
N LEU A 321 11.89 -7.65 7.72
CA LEU A 321 11.56 -8.15 6.40
C LEU A 321 10.06 -8.46 6.27
N PRO A 322 9.49 -8.32 5.06
CA PRO A 322 8.08 -8.64 4.82
C PRO A 322 7.81 -10.12 5.10
N ALA A 323 6.78 -10.38 5.88
CA ALA A 323 6.34 -11.74 6.17
C ALA A 323 5.94 -12.48 4.89
N ASN A 324 6.13 -13.81 4.87
CA ASN A 324 5.74 -14.73 3.79
C ASN A 324 6.48 -14.52 2.46
N THR A 325 7.63 -13.84 2.49
CA THR A 325 8.51 -13.74 1.33
C THR A 325 9.43 -14.95 1.27
N TYR A 326 9.51 -15.60 0.11
CA TYR A 326 10.42 -16.71 -0.15
C TYR A 326 11.41 -16.37 -1.25
N SER A 327 12.58 -17.00 -1.26
CA SER A 327 13.54 -16.81 -2.36
C SER A 327 13.02 -17.45 -3.66
N PRO A 328 13.56 -17.09 -4.85
CA PRO A 328 13.12 -17.69 -6.11
C PRO A 328 13.28 -19.20 -6.11
N THR A 329 14.40 -19.72 -5.58
CA THR A 329 14.64 -21.15 -5.44
C THR A 329 13.56 -21.81 -4.58
N GLN A 330 13.13 -21.14 -3.50
CA GLN A 330 12.07 -21.67 -2.64
C GLN A 330 10.70 -21.64 -3.33
N TYR A 331 10.37 -20.60 -4.10
CA TYR A 331 9.14 -20.59 -4.90
C TYR A 331 9.15 -21.68 -5.97
N LEU A 332 10.28 -21.85 -6.67
CA LEU A 332 10.47 -22.87 -7.69
C LEU A 332 10.24 -24.29 -7.13
N LYS A 333 10.83 -24.61 -5.98
CA LYS A 333 10.64 -25.92 -5.35
C LYS A 333 9.20 -26.19 -4.93
N LYS A 334 8.47 -25.13 -4.55
CA LYS A 334 7.06 -25.18 -4.15
C LYS A 334 6.08 -25.01 -5.32
N ALA A 335 6.57 -24.84 -6.54
CA ALA A 335 5.74 -24.59 -7.70
C ALA A 335 4.87 -25.81 -8.01
N SER A 336 3.57 -25.56 -8.12
CA SER A 336 2.57 -26.48 -8.65
C SER A 336 2.65 -26.54 -10.18
N TYR A 337 2.95 -25.39 -10.79
CA TYR A 337 3.13 -25.23 -12.23
C TYR A 337 4.44 -24.50 -12.50
N PHE A 338 5.21 -24.99 -13.46
CA PHE A 338 6.47 -24.39 -13.87
C PHE A 338 6.43 -24.11 -15.37
N TYR A 339 6.74 -22.87 -15.74
CA TYR A 339 6.85 -22.44 -17.12
C TYR A 339 8.25 -21.86 -17.37
N PRO A 340 9.01 -22.39 -18.35
CA PRO A 340 10.31 -21.83 -18.71
C PRO A 340 10.21 -20.39 -19.22
N THR A 341 9.15 -20.06 -19.97
CA THR A 341 8.95 -18.75 -20.59
C THR A 341 7.53 -18.23 -20.37
N SER A 342 7.33 -16.91 -20.48
CA SER A 342 5.97 -16.34 -20.43
C SER A 342 5.10 -16.78 -21.60
N ARG A 343 5.69 -17.15 -22.74
CA ARG A 343 4.95 -17.67 -23.89
C ARG A 343 4.34 -19.04 -23.58
N ASP A 344 5.08 -19.91 -22.89
CA ASP A 344 4.57 -21.22 -22.49
C ASP A 344 3.42 -21.08 -21.50
N PHE A 345 3.53 -20.15 -20.55
CA PHE A 345 2.44 -19.81 -19.65
C PHE A 345 1.20 -19.34 -20.42
N ASN A 346 1.34 -18.33 -21.29
CA ASN A 346 0.19 -17.77 -22.02
C ASN A 346 -0.49 -18.79 -22.93
N ARG A 347 0.25 -19.72 -23.53
CA ARG A 347 -0.33 -20.83 -24.31
C ARG A 347 -1.11 -21.82 -23.44
N ASP A 348 -0.66 -22.05 -22.21
CA ASP A 348 -1.29 -23.01 -21.30
C ASP A 348 -2.47 -22.43 -20.50
N ILE A 349 -2.67 -21.11 -20.50
CA ILE A 349 -3.82 -20.46 -19.86
C ILE A 349 -5.12 -21.13 -20.33
N GLU A 350 -5.26 -21.45 -21.62
CA GLU A 350 -6.45 -22.12 -22.17
C GLU A 350 -6.78 -23.44 -21.47
N ASN A 351 -5.78 -24.21 -21.05
CA ASN A 351 -5.98 -25.49 -20.36
C ASN A 351 -6.37 -25.32 -18.87
N ARG A 352 -6.23 -24.11 -18.34
CA ARG A 352 -6.43 -23.78 -16.93
C ARG A 352 -7.58 -22.82 -16.70
N VAL A 353 -8.36 -22.59 -17.75
CA VAL A 353 -9.52 -21.72 -17.72
C VAL A 353 -10.79 -22.56 -17.77
N ILE A 354 -11.78 -22.14 -16.99
CA ILE A 354 -13.13 -22.67 -17.06
C ILE A 354 -14.13 -21.55 -17.33
N ASP A 355 -15.29 -21.89 -17.90
CA ASP A 355 -16.43 -21.00 -17.86
C ASP A 355 -17.07 -21.07 -16.48
N TYR A 356 -17.04 -19.95 -15.75
CA TYR A 356 -17.66 -19.83 -14.44
C TYR A 356 -18.52 -18.57 -14.41
N LYS A 357 -19.82 -18.76 -14.16
CA LYS A 357 -20.83 -17.67 -14.17
C LYS A 357 -20.84 -16.84 -15.47
N GLY A 358 -20.61 -17.47 -16.61
CA GLY A 358 -20.59 -16.80 -17.92
C GLY A 358 -19.32 -15.98 -18.18
N LYS A 359 -18.29 -16.17 -17.36
CA LYS A 359 -16.97 -15.55 -17.52
C LYS A 359 -15.90 -16.60 -17.68
N ARG A 360 -15.01 -16.32 -18.62
CA ARG A 360 -13.80 -17.07 -18.86
C ARG A 360 -12.81 -16.85 -17.70
N THR A 361 -12.71 -17.84 -16.80
CA THR A 361 -12.04 -17.69 -15.50
C THR A 361 -10.84 -18.61 -15.37
N PHE A 362 -9.67 -18.03 -15.16
CA PHE A 362 -8.41 -18.74 -14.91
C PHE A 362 -8.34 -19.28 -13.49
N ILE A 363 -8.02 -20.56 -13.35
CA ILE A 363 -7.83 -21.24 -12.08
C ILE A 363 -6.37 -21.08 -11.63
N CYS A 364 -6.15 -20.15 -10.71
CA CYS A 364 -4.86 -19.92 -10.08
C CYS A 364 -4.78 -20.61 -8.73
N ASP A 365 -4.27 -21.84 -8.74
CA ASP A 365 -4.15 -22.68 -7.56
C ASP A 365 -2.70 -23.04 -7.27
N GLY A 366 -2.28 -22.88 -6.01
CA GLY A 366 -0.91 -23.11 -5.57
C GLY A 366 0.07 -22.08 -6.13
N VAL A 367 1.31 -22.49 -6.37
CA VAL A 367 2.37 -21.58 -6.88
C VAL A 367 2.59 -21.85 -8.36
N THR A 368 2.37 -20.85 -9.21
CA THR A 368 2.76 -20.87 -10.61
C THR A 368 4.07 -20.11 -10.76
N PHE A 369 5.15 -20.79 -11.13
CA PHE A 369 6.48 -20.18 -11.30
C PHE A 369 6.84 -20.05 -12.77
N ILE A 370 7.23 -18.84 -13.18
CA ILE A 370 7.62 -18.49 -14.54
C ILE A 370 9.09 -18.07 -14.49
N ASN A 371 9.96 -18.82 -15.15
CA ASN A 371 11.41 -18.57 -15.15
C ASN A 371 11.84 -17.50 -16.18
N ASP A 372 11.02 -16.46 -16.33
CA ASP A 372 11.18 -15.38 -17.30
C ASP A 372 10.41 -14.15 -16.79
N SER A 373 10.46 -13.05 -17.54
CA SER A 373 9.55 -11.92 -17.34
C SER A 373 8.14 -12.31 -17.77
N LEU A 374 7.15 -12.04 -16.92
CA LEU A 374 5.74 -12.32 -17.20
C LEU A 374 5.11 -11.18 -17.99
N TRP A 375 4.45 -11.51 -19.11
CA TRP A 375 3.66 -10.58 -19.91
C TRP A 375 2.18 -10.97 -19.86
N LEU A 376 1.40 -10.21 -19.12
CA LEU A 376 -0.07 -10.32 -19.08
C LEU A 376 -0.65 -9.36 -20.12
N GLU A 377 -0.81 -9.88 -21.34
CA GLU A 377 -1.22 -9.10 -22.50
C GLU A 377 -2.71 -8.75 -22.50
N ASP A 378 -3.54 -9.74 -22.16
CA ASP A 378 -4.99 -9.63 -22.15
C ASP A 378 -5.55 -9.50 -20.73
N ASP A 379 -6.82 -9.10 -20.66
CA ASP A 379 -7.57 -9.06 -19.41
C ASP A 379 -7.65 -10.48 -18.81
N LEU A 380 -7.28 -10.59 -17.54
CA LEU A 380 -7.25 -11.86 -16.81
C LEU A 380 -8.31 -11.84 -15.72
N HIS A 381 -9.26 -12.77 -15.80
CA HIS A 381 -10.23 -13.02 -14.73
C HIS A 381 -9.82 -14.26 -13.95
N VAL A 382 -9.61 -14.13 -12.63
CA VAL A 382 -8.96 -15.16 -11.81
C VAL A 382 -9.89 -15.68 -10.70
N MET A 383 -9.80 -16.97 -10.41
CA MET A 383 -10.31 -17.56 -9.18
C MET A 383 -9.31 -18.57 -8.59
N GLY A 384 -9.58 -19.00 -7.37
CA GLY A 384 -8.76 -19.99 -6.69
C GLY A 384 -7.79 -19.37 -5.68
N ARG A 385 -6.83 -20.17 -5.27
CA ARG A 385 -5.97 -19.86 -4.13
C ARG A 385 -4.52 -20.05 -4.51
N GLY A 386 -3.89 -18.99 -5.02
CA GLY A 386 -2.56 -19.12 -5.61
C GLY A 386 -1.78 -17.83 -5.83
N ILE A 387 -0.53 -18.04 -6.23
CA ILE A 387 0.47 -17.00 -6.45
C ILE A 387 1.13 -17.25 -7.81
N ILE A 388 1.22 -16.23 -8.65
CA ILE A 388 2.07 -16.23 -9.84
C ILE A 388 3.39 -15.55 -9.50
N VAL A 389 4.50 -16.25 -9.72
CA VAL A 389 5.85 -15.76 -9.45
C VAL A 389 6.62 -15.71 -10.76
N ALA A 390 7.03 -14.51 -11.17
CA ALA A 390 7.97 -14.30 -12.26
C ALA A 390 9.39 -14.16 -11.69
N ALA A 391 10.36 -14.83 -12.30
CA ALA A 391 11.78 -14.73 -11.93
C ALA A 391 12.42 -13.38 -12.33
N ALA A 392 11.70 -12.57 -13.10
CA ALA A 392 12.11 -11.25 -13.55
C ALA A 392 10.93 -10.25 -13.48
N ASN A 393 10.76 -9.41 -14.51
CA ASN A 393 9.76 -8.35 -14.50
C ASN A 393 8.34 -8.90 -14.70
N VAL A 394 7.35 -8.17 -14.19
CA VAL A 394 5.93 -8.41 -14.49
C VAL A 394 5.41 -7.21 -15.27
N HIS A 395 4.89 -7.48 -16.46
CA HIS A 395 4.38 -6.51 -17.39
C HIS A 395 2.85 -6.63 -17.48
N LEU A 396 2.16 -5.58 -17.05
CA LEU A 396 0.70 -5.50 -16.99
C LEU A 396 0.19 -4.68 -18.18
N LYS A 397 -0.43 -5.34 -19.18
CA LYS A 397 -1.13 -4.70 -20.30
C LYS A 397 -2.64 -4.90 -20.23
N GLY A 398 -3.12 -5.98 -19.61
CA GLY A 398 -4.53 -6.20 -19.32
C GLY A 398 -4.93 -5.80 -17.90
N ASN A 399 -6.24 -5.65 -17.68
CA ASN A 399 -6.83 -5.59 -16.35
C ASN A 399 -6.81 -6.97 -15.70
N ILE A 400 -6.78 -7.00 -14.38
CA ILE A 400 -6.87 -8.23 -13.60
C ILE A 400 -8.05 -8.09 -12.66
N THR A 401 -9.04 -8.96 -12.83
CA THR A 401 -10.22 -9.04 -11.98
C THR A 401 -10.30 -10.43 -11.36
N LYS A 402 -11.07 -10.58 -10.29
CA LYS A 402 -11.21 -11.88 -9.64
C LYS A 402 -12.64 -12.16 -9.19
N GLU A 403 -12.97 -13.44 -9.06
CA GLU A 403 -14.14 -13.86 -8.29
C GLU A 403 -13.82 -13.79 -6.78
N GLU A 404 -14.81 -13.45 -5.96
CA GLU A 404 -14.60 -13.40 -4.50
C GLU A 404 -14.45 -14.81 -3.89
N PHE A 405 -15.12 -15.79 -4.48
CA PHE A 405 -15.08 -17.18 -4.03
C PHE A 405 -14.83 -18.12 -5.19
N ASP A 406 -14.06 -19.19 -4.93
CA ASP A 406 -13.84 -20.27 -5.88
C ASP A 406 -15.08 -21.17 -6.02
N ALA A 407 -15.02 -22.15 -6.93
CA ALA A 407 -16.09 -23.12 -7.16
C ALA A 407 -16.44 -23.97 -5.91
N ASN A 408 -15.54 -24.06 -4.94
CA ASN A 408 -15.71 -24.80 -3.69
C ASN A 408 -16.19 -23.90 -2.52
N GLY A 409 -16.42 -22.62 -2.77
CA GLY A 409 -16.86 -21.64 -1.77
C GLY A 409 -15.75 -21.14 -0.84
N ASN A 410 -14.47 -21.36 -1.18
CA ASN A 410 -13.34 -20.76 -0.47
C ASN A 410 -13.09 -19.34 -1.00
N ALA A 411 -12.53 -18.47 -0.16
CA ALA A 411 -12.12 -17.15 -0.60
C ALA A 411 -11.00 -17.23 -1.65
N THR A 412 -11.14 -16.46 -2.73
CA THR A 412 -10.09 -16.33 -3.74
C THR A 412 -8.96 -15.46 -3.20
N VAL A 413 -7.76 -16.01 -3.19
CA VAL A 413 -6.52 -15.33 -2.80
C VAL A 413 -5.58 -15.37 -3.98
N PHE A 414 -5.21 -14.19 -4.48
CA PHE A 414 -4.38 -14.06 -5.67
C PHE A 414 -3.26 -13.06 -5.46
N SER A 415 -2.03 -13.49 -5.74
CA SER A 415 -0.84 -12.64 -5.67
C SER A 415 0.01 -12.74 -6.92
N ILE A 416 0.67 -11.65 -7.28
CA ILE A 416 1.66 -11.59 -8.36
C ILE A 416 2.98 -11.07 -7.78
N VAL A 417 4.04 -11.84 -8.02
CA VAL A 417 5.37 -11.61 -7.44
C VAL A 417 6.39 -11.48 -8.56
N ALA A 418 7.01 -10.31 -8.68
CA ALA A 418 8.16 -10.06 -9.54
C ALA A 418 9.45 -10.20 -8.71
N ARG A 419 10.06 -11.38 -8.76
CA ARG A 419 11.39 -11.62 -8.17
C ARG A 419 12.45 -11.01 -9.07
N ASN A 420 13.45 -10.35 -8.47
CA ASN A 420 14.55 -9.70 -9.19
C ASN A 420 14.12 -8.69 -10.29
N GLY A 421 12.87 -8.24 -10.28
CA GLY A 421 12.27 -7.44 -11.34
C GLY A 421 11.28 -6.40 -10.83
N TRP A 422 10.78 -5.60 -11.77
CA TRP A 422 9.81 -4.54 -11.53
C TRP A 422 8.39 -5.01 -11.86
N ILE A 423 7.40 -4.38 -11.23
CA ILE A 423 6.02 -4.41 -11.71
C ILE A 423 5.82 -3.19 -12.61
N ALA A 424 5.56 -3.41 -13.89
CA ALA A 424 5.44 -2.36 -14.89
C ALA A 424 4.03 -2.30 -15.48
N ASN A 425 3.36 -1.17 -15.31
CA ASN A 425 2.16 -0.83 -16.07
C ASN A 425 2.56 -0.39 -17.49
N HIS A 426 2.20 -1.18 -18.51
CA HIS A 426 2.45 -0.87 -19.91
C HIS A 426 1.36 0.02 -20.50
N TYR A 427 1.36 1.28 -20.07
CA TYR A 427 0.47 2.36 -20.50
C TYR A 427 -1.03 2.08 -20.28
N GLY A 428 -1.82 3.16 -20.22
CA GLY A 428 -3.26 3.07 -20.03
C GLY A 428 -3.69 2.82 -18.58
N ASN A 429 -5.00 2.93 -18.38
CA ASN A 429 -5.60 2.76 -17.06
C ASN A 429 -5.76 1.28 -16.75
N ARG A 430 -5.29 0.85 -15.58
CA ARG A 430 -5.32 -0.55 -15.16
C ARG A 430 -5.99 -0.71 -13.82
N GLU A 431 -6.81 -1.74 -13.73
CA GLU A 431 -7.42 -2.20 -12.49
C GLU A 431 -6.91 -3.62 -12.21
N ILE A 432 -6.26 -3.78 -11.05
CA ILE A 432 -5.51 -4.98 -10.70
C ILE A 432 -6.00 -5.51 -9.34
N HIS A 433 -6.80 -6.57 -9.37
CA HIS A 433 -7.32 -7.27 -8.18
C HIS A 433 -6.35 -8.37 -7.77
N ALA A 434 -5.19 -7.97 -7.24
CA ALA A 434 -4.16 -8.87 -6.79
C ALA A 434 -3.28 -8.22 -5.70
N CYS A 435 -2.71 -9.08 -4.85
CA CYS A 435 -1.61 -8.69 -3.97
C CYS A 435 -0.30 -8.65 -4.76
N LEU A 436 0.38 -7.51 -4.77
CA LEU A 436 1.54 -7.27 -5.64
C LEU A 436 2.83 -7.24 -4.85
N PHE A 437 3.86 -7.95 -5.34
CA PHE A 437 5.22 -7.85 -4.84
C PHE A 437 6.22 -7.55 -5.94
N GLY A 438 7.06 -6.52 -5.77
CA GLY A 438 8.13 -6.17 -6.71
C GLY A 438 9.47 -5.96 -6.03
N ASP A 439 10.48 -6.73 -6.41
CA ASP A 439 11.82 -6.58 -5.85
C ASP A 439 12.49 -5.27 -6.25
N LYS A 440 12.36 -4.86 -7.52
CA LYS A 440 12.99 -3.63 -8.02
C LYS A 440 12.05 -2.43 -8.00
N GLY A 441 10.80 -2.61 -7.58
CA GLY A 441 9.83 -1.54 -7.45
C GLY A 441 8.66 -1.66 -8.40
N ILE A 442 7.99 -0.54 -8.61
CA ILE A 442 6.81 -0.40 -9.47
C ILE A 442 7.00 0.82 -10.38
N SER A 443 6.61 0.70 -11.64
CA SER A 443 6.64 1.80 -12.60
C SER A 443 5.26 2.04 -13.20
N ASN A 444 4.84 3.30 -13.22
CA ASN A 444 3.57 3.71 -13.84
C ASN A 444 3.82 4.91 -14.77
N PRO A 445 3.59 4.78 -16.09
CA PRO A 445 3.93 5.81 -17.06
C PRO A 445 3.04 7.04 -16.94
N ILE A 446 3.51 8.15 -17.51
CA ILE A 446 2.77 9.42 -17.51
C ILE A 446 1.39 9.26 -18.17
N GLY A 447 0.36 9.86 -17.56
CA GLY A 447 -1.01 9.81 -18.06
C GLY A 447 -1.75 8.48 -17.82
N ALA A 448 -1.10 7.49 -17.20
CA ALA A 448 -1.74 6.23 -16.82
C ALA A 448 -2.20 6.25 -15.36
N THR A 449 -3.36 5.65 -15.09
CA THR A 449 -3.84 5.39 -13.73
C THR A 449 -3.81 3.89 -13.43
N MET A 450 -3.06 3.48 -12.40
CA MET A 450 -3.04 2.11 -11.93
C MET A 450 -3.77 2.02 -10.58
N LYS A 451 -4.78 1.17 -10.49
CA LYS A 451 -5.53 0.87 -9.27
C LYS A 451 -5.25 -0.57 -8.85
N VAL A 452 -4.74 -0.75 -7.65
CA VAL A 452 -4.44 -2.06 -7.06
C VAL A 452 -5.48 -2.32 -5.96
N TYR A 453 -6.22 -3.40 -6.07
CA TYR A 453 -7.17 -3.88 -5.06
C TYR A 453 -6.55 -5.10 -4.37
N GLY A 454 -6.09 -4.92 -3.14
CA GLY A 454 -5.23 -5.87 -2.43
C GLY A 454 -4.17 -5.15 -1.60
N ASN A 455 -2.90 -5.53 -1.76
CA ASN A 455 -1.78 -4.80 -1.20
C ASN A 455 -0.63 -4.62 -2.20
N LEU A 456 0.28 -3.69 -1.87
CA LEU A 456 1.48 -3.42 -2.64
C LEU A 456 2.71 -3.50 -1.73
N VAL A 457 3.54 -4.51 -1.97
CA VAL A 457 4.78 -4.73 -1.24
C VAL A 457 5.96 -4.58 -2.20
N LEU A 458 6.95 -3.80 -1.79
CA LEU A 458 8.10 -3.52 -2.62
C LEU A 458 9.37 -3.75 -1.81
N ASN A 459 10.42 -4.28 -2.43
CA ASN A 459 11.73 -4.25 -1.80
C ASN A 459 12.39 -2.89 -2.05
N ARG A 460 12.54 -2.49 -3.31
CA ARG A 460 12.99 -1.15 -3.70
C ARG A 460 11.81 -0.27 -4.07
N PHE A 461 11.94 1.01 -3.79
CA PHE A 461 10.96 1.99 -4.20
C PHE A 461 11.65 3.24 -4.70
N ASP A 462 11.53 3.49 -6.01
CA ASP A 462 11.93 4.74 -6.62
C ASP A 462 10.68 5.53 -7.02
N ARG A 463 10.46 6.65 -6.34
CA ARG A 463 9.28 7.49 -6.53
C ARG A 463 9.26 8.14 -7.93
N LYS A 464 10.42 8.33 -8.57
CA LYS A 464 10.59 8.85 -9.93
C LYS A 464 9.88 8.01 -10.99
N GLU A 465 9.83 6.69 -10.77
CA GLU A 465 9.23 5.74 -11.71
C GLU A 465 7.68 5.78 -11.69
N LEU A 466 7.09 6.50 -10.73
CA LEU A 466 5.67 6.82 -10.67
C LEU A 466 5.38 8.16 -11.35
N LYS A 467 5.28 8.12 -12.68
CA LYS A 467 4.93 9.28 -13.53
C LYS A 467 3.42 9.45 -13.72
N GLY A 468 2.64 8.38 -13.57
CA GLY A 468 1.17 8.39 -13.55
C GLY A 468 0.58 8.13 -12.17
N ASP A 469 -0.75 8.21 -12.06
CA ASP A 469 -1.49 8.06 -10.79
C ASP A 469 -1.53 6.59 -10.33
N LEU A 470 -1.13 6.31 -9.09
CA LEU A 470 -1.17 4.98 -8.46
C LEU A 470 -2.05 5.02 -7.21
N HIS A 471 -3.10 4.19 -7.21
CA HIS A 471 -4.00 4.01 -6.07
C HIS A 471 -3.91 2.57 -5.56
N VAL A 472 -3.74 2.39 -4.25
CA VAL A 472 -3.73 1.07 -3.61
C VAL A 472 -4.88 1.00 -2.63
N TYR A 473 -5.88 0.20 -2.93
CA TYR A 473 -7.06 -0.07 -2.12
C TYR A 473 -6.87 -1.33 -1.30
N TYR A 474 -6.75 -1.16 0.01
CA TYR A 474 -6.67 -2.28 0.91
C TYR A 474 -8.01 -3.01 1.03
N GLN A 475 -7.99 -4.28 0.67
CA GLN A 475 -9.12 -5.18 0.83
C GLN A 475 -8.65 -6.39 1.60
N SER A 476 -8.82 -6.36 2.93
CA SER A 476 -8.26 -7.37 3.83
C SER A 476 -8.71 -8.79 3.52
N ASN A 477 -9.92 -8.97 2.97
CA ASN A 477 -10.43 -10.26 2.49
C ASN A 477 -9.69 -10.78 1.26
N HIS A 478 -9.10 -9.90 0.45
CA HIS A 478 -8.27 -10.28 -0.70
C HIS A 478 -6.85 -10.62 -0.28
N CYS A 479 -6.38 -9.99 0.80
CA CYS A 479 -5.04 -10.17 1.34
C CYS A 479 -4.90 -11.39 2.26
N ARG A 480 -5.98 -12.14 2.55
CA ARG A 480 -5.93 -13.23 3.54
C ARG A 480 -6.85 -14.39 3.20
N SER A 481 -6.42 -15.59 3.58
CA SER A 481 -7.24 -16.80 3.42
C SER A 481 -8.34 -16.94 4.49
N SER A 482 -8.05 -16.47 5.71
CA SER A 482 -8.99 -16.45 6.84
C SER A 482 -8.63 -15.34 7.83
N LEU A 483 -9.50 -15.08 8.81
CA LEU A 483 -9.17 -14.16 9.90
C LEU A 483 -8.01 -14.67 10.79
N LEU A 484 -7.92 -15.99 11.01
CA LEU A 484 -6.86 -16.59 11.82
C LEU A 484 -5.49 -16.48 11.16
N SER A 485 -5.45 -16.40 9.82
CA SER A 485 -4.21 -16.24 9.05
C SER A 485 -3.46 -14.93 9.35
N MET A 486 -4.13 -13.93 9.93
CA MET A 486 -3.51 -12.66 10.35
C MET A 486 -2.85 -12.73 11.73
N ILE A 487 -3.24 -13.68 12.58
CA ILE A 487 -2.73 -13.78 13.95
C ILE A 487 -1.43 -14.61 13.91
N ARG A 488 -0.28 -13.96 13.69
CA ARG A 488 1.02 -14.63 13.40
C ARG A 488 1.34 -15.88 14.24
N PRO A 489 1.16 -15.91 15.59
CA PRO A 489 1.46 -17.12 16.38
C PRO A 489 0.59 -18.33 16.02
N VAL A 490 -0.66 -18.08 15.61
CA VAL A 490 -1.68 -19.10 15.31
C VAL A 490 -1.78 -19.36 13.80
N ALA A 491 -1.51 -18.36 12.96
CA ALA A 491 -1.62 -18.39 11.51
C ALA A 491 -0.86 -19.54 10.85
N LYS A 492 0.23 -20.01 11.46
CA LYS A 492 1.00 -21.17 10.97
C LYS A 492 0.21 -22.49 11.01
N TRP A 493 -0.86 -22.56 11.80
CA TRP A 493 -1.74 -23.71 11.95
C TRP A 493 -3.02 -23.60 11.12
N ASP A 494 -3.22 -22.49 10.42
CA ASP A 494 -4.40 -22.28 9.59
C ASP A 494 -4.29 -23.11 8.30
N PRO A 495 -5.14 -24.13 8.08
CA PRO A 495 -5.08 -24.96 6.88
C PRO A 495 -5.43 -24.17 5.62
N THR A 496 -6.21 -23.08 5.72
CA THR A 496 -6.59 -22.23 4.58
C THR A 496 -5.41 -21.43 4.04
N ARG A 497 -4.28 -21.43 4.74
CA ARG A 497 -3.05 -20.78 4.30
C ARG A 497 -2.24 -21.64 3.34
N TYR A 498 -2.50 -22.95 3.34
CA TYR A 498 -1.68 -23.92 2.62
C TYR A 498 -2.42 -24.49 1.43
N TYR A 499 -1.68 -24.73 0.35
CA TYR A 499 -2.14 -25.46 -0.83
C TYR A 499 -1.26 -26.70 -1.02
N VAL A 500 -1.90 -27.84 -1.24
CA VAL A 500 -1.21 -29.12 -1.44
C VAL A 500 -1.19 -29.42 -2.93
N THR A 501 -0.03 -29.75 -3.47
CA THR A 501 0.11 -30.20 -4.85
C THR A 501 0.79 -31.55 -4.89
N PHE A 502 0.16 -32.49 -5.60
CA PHE A 502 0.72 -33.80 -5.85
C PHE A 502 1.65 -33.76 -7.06
N SER A 503 2.74 -34.53 -7.00
CA SER A 503 3.57 -34.78 -8.17
C SER A 503 2.74 -35.49 -9.25
N ALA A 504 2.90 -35.06 -10.50
CA ALA A 504 2.31 -35.75 -11.64
C ALA A 504 2.82 -37.19 -11.73
N GLN A 505 4.09 -37.43 -11.37
CA GLN A 505 4.72 -38.74 -11.40
C GLN A 505 4.56 -39.49 -10.09
N THR A 506 4.31 -40.79 -10.21
CA THR A 506 4.36 -41.73 -9.09
C THR A 506 5.83 -41.95 -8.71
N ALA A 507 6.18 -41.69 -7.45
CA ALA A 507 7.55 -41.81 -6.97
C ALA A 507 7.99 -43.28 -6.84
N TYR A 508 7.04 -44.15 -6.48
CA TYR A 508 7.28 -45.57 -6.27
C TYR A 508 6.00 -46.38 -6.51
N PHE A 509 6.12 -47.53 -7.17
CA PHE A 509 5.06 -48.52 -7.25
C PHE A 509 5.64 -49.93 -7.11
N LYS A 510 5.01 -50.78 -6.29
CA LYS A 510 5.40 -52.19 -6.13
C LYS A 510 4.18 -53.06 -5.90
N PHE A 511 4.20 -54.25 -6.50
CA PHE A 511 3.32 -55.33 -6.11
C PHE A 511 3.96 -56.14 -4.98
N GLU A 512 3.36 -56.12 -3.81
CA GLU A 512 3.70 -56.99 -2.71
C GLU A 512 3.01 -58.34 -2.90
N LYS A 513 3.73 -59.42 -2.59
CA LYS A 513 3.11 -60.73 -2.46
C LYS A 513 2.21 -60.65 -1.23
N THR A 514 0.94 -60.96 -1.43
CA THR A 514 0.02 -61.23 -0.33
C THR A 514 0.61 -62.38 0.48
N ASP A 515 0.83 -62.18 1.78
CA ASP A 515 1.31 -63.24 2.65
C ASP A 515 0.40 -64.46 2.49
N ARG A 516 1.01 -65.59 2.13
CA ARG A 516 0.30 -66.86 2.06
C ARG A 516 -0.03 -67.25 3.50
N ASN A 517 -1.29 -67.10 3.89
CA ASN A 517 -1.83 -67.87 5.01
C ASN A 517 -1.83 -69.35 4.66
#